data_AF-A0A3M1DUL3-F1
#
_entry.id   AF-A0A3M1DUL3-F1
#
_cell.length_a   1.000
_cell.length_b   1.000
_cell.length_c   1.000
_cell.angle_alpha   90.00
_cell.angle_beta   90.00
_cell.angle_gamma   90.00
#
_symmetry.space_group_name_H-M   'P 1'
#
loop_
_entity.id
_entity.type
_entity.pdbx_description
1 polymer ?
#
loop_
_entity_poly.entity_id
_entity_poly.type
_entity_poly.pdbx_seq_one_letter_code
_entity_poly.pdbx_strand_id
1 'polypeptide(L)'
;LWGIDSWGLALLIFVMTCLGAFAFAGATQGWFAWRNRWWDVPLLLLVTAMMFRPDFFGDLLGIENHYVAYIPGLIVLGLVIFWQKWRQRRAQQVETGGAQ
;
A
#
# COMPACT_ATOMS: atom_id res chain seq x y z
N LEU A 1 19.71 16.67 23.46
CA LEU A 1 18.56 16.70 22.55
C LEU A 1 19.13 16.75 21.13
N TRP A 2 19.33 15.60 20.51
CA TRP A 2 20.02 15.51 19.22
C TRP A 2 19.05 15.85 18.09
N GLY A 3 19.13 17.09 17.59
CA GLY A 3 18.98 17.50 16.17
C GLY A 3 18.02 16.76 15.24
N ILE A 4 16.82 16.39 15.70
CA ILE A 4 15.74 15.93 14.82
C ILE A 4 14.71 17.06 14.75
N ASP A 5 15.07 18.12 14.02
CA ASP A 5 14.15 19.17 13.57
C ASP A 5 13.57 18.82 12.18
N SER A 6 13.55 17.53 11.82
CA SER A 6 13.05 17.06 10.54
C SER A 6 11.53 17.00 10.55
N TRP A 7 10.89 18.16 10.55
CA TRP A 7 9.46 18.31 10.27
C TRP A 7 9.04 17.53 9.02
N GLY A 8 9.92 17.42 8.02
CA GLY A 8 9.70 16.59 6.83
C GLY A 8 9.62 15.09 7.10
N LEU A 9 10.42 14.55 8.03
CA LEU A 9 10.32 13.16 8.45
C LEU A 9 9.00 12.93 9.20
N ALA A 10 8.63 13.85 10.11
CA ALA A 10 7.36 13.77 10.84
C ALA A 10 6.15 13.81 9.89
N LEU A 11 6.16 14.71 8.91
CA LEU A 11 5.12 14.78 7.88
C LEU A 11 5.08 13.52 7.02
N LEU A 12 6.25 12.96 6.68
CA LEU A 12 6.34 11.71 5.94
C LEU A 12 5.75 10.54 6.73
N ILE A 13 6.14 10.36 8.00
CA ILE A 13 5.57 9.34 8.89
C ILE A 13 4.05 9.52 8.97
N PHE A 14 3.56 10.75 9.15
CA PHE A 14 2.14 11.06 9.20
C PHE A 14 1.41 10.65 7.91
N VAL A 15 1.91 11.02 6.73
CA VAL A 15 1.29 10.65 5.45
C VAL A 15 1.31 9.13 5.24
N MET A 16 2.42 8.45 5.56
CA MET A 16 2.54 7.00 5.41
C MET A 16 1.60 6.25 6.35
N THR A 17 1.48 6.70 7.60
CA THR A 17 0.52 6.12 8.55
C THR A 17 -0.94 6.36 8.14
N CYS A 18 -1.28 7.52 7.57
CA CYS A 18 -2.60 7.74 6.97
C CYS A 18 -2.88 6.76 5.81
N LEU A 19 -1.91 6.55 4.92
CA LEU A 19 -2.04 5.56 3.84
C LEU A 19 -2.20 4.14 4.38
N GLY A 20 -1.45 3.77 5.41
CA GLY A 20 -1.59 2.48 6.10
C GLY A 20 -2.99 2.28 6.70
N ALA A 21 -3.56 3.33 7.30
CA ALA A 21 -4.92 3.32 7.84
C ALA A 21 -5.98 3.17 6.74
N PHE A 22 -5.80 3.82 5.59
CA PHE A 22 -6.70 3.62 4.44
C PHE A 22 -6.59 2.22 3.85
N ALA A 23 -5.40 1.66 3.74
CA ALA A 23 -5.21 0.27 3.31
C ALA A 23 -5.90 -0.71 4.28
N PHE A 24 -5.84 -0.45 5.60
CA PHE A 24 -6.52 -1.24 6.61
C PHE A 24 -8.05 -1.14 6.52
N ALA A 25 -8.56 0.08 6.33
CA ALA A 25 -9.99 0.32 6.12
C ALA A 25 -10.48 -0.43 4.86
N GLY A 26 -9.75 -0.35 3.74
CA GLY A 26 -10.09 -1.09 2.52
C GLY A 26 -10.01 -2.61 2.67
N ALA A 27 -9.08 -3.10 3.49
CA ALA A 27 -8.97 -4.52 3.81
C ALA A 27 -10.18 -5.02 4.62
N THR A 28 -10.62 -4.26 5.62
CA THR A 28 -11.76 -4.62 6.49
C THR A 28 -13.11 -4.40 5.82
N GLN A 29 -13.25 -3.35 5.00
CA GLN A 29 -14.47 -3.07 4.23
C GLN A 29 -14.62 -4.00 3.00
N GLY A 30 -13.56 -4.68 2.58
CA GLY A 30 -13.56 -5.52 1.38
C GLY A 30 -13.62 -4.73 0.06
N TRP A 31 -13.46 -3.41 0.14
CA TRP A 31 -13.50 -2.49 -0.99
C TRP A 31 -12.46 -1.39 -0.75
N PHE A 32 -11.35 -1.44 -1.49
CA PHE A 32 -10.30 -0.42 -1.40
C PHE A 32 -10.42 0.58 -2.54
N ALA A 33 -9.92 0.23 -3.72
CA ALA A 33 -10.22 0.96 -4.95
C ALA A 33 -11.22 0.20 -5.85
N TRP A 34 -11.29 -1.13 -5.68
CA TRP A 34 -12.26 -2.03 -6.29
C TRP A 34 -12.60 -3.17 -5.32
N ARG A 35 -13.55 -4.05 -5.68
CA ARG A 35 -13.94 -5.18 -4.84
C ARG A 35 -12.76 -6.12 -4.64
N ASN A 36 -12.31 -6.27 -3.40
CA ASN A 36 -11.16 -7.10 -3.06
C ASN A 36 -11.50 -8.59 -3.21
N ARG A 37 -10.53 -9.36 -3.72
CA ARG A 37 -10.54 -10.82 -3.56
C ARG A 37 -9.94 -11.20 -2.21
N TRP A 38 -10.16 -12.44 -1.79
CA TRP A 38 -9.64 -12.97 -0.54
C TRP A 38 -8.11 -12.83 -0.41
N TRP A 39 -7.37 -12.87 -1.53
CA TRP A 39 -5.92 -12.66 -1.57
C TRP A 39 -5.48 -11.19 -1.50
N ASP A 40 -6.36 -10.24 -1.86
CA ASP A 40 -6.04 -8.80 -1.80
C ASP A 40 -6.07 -8.30 -0.35
N VAL A 41 -6.90 -8.92 0.50
CA VAL A 41 -7.02 -8.59 1.94
C VAL A 41 -5.70 -8.76 2.70
N PRO A 42 -5.02 -9.93 2.70
CA PRO A 42 -3.74 -10.10 3.39
C PRO A 42 -2.64 -9.22 2.80
N LEU A 43 -2.67 -8.93 1.48
CA LEU A 43 -1.73 -7.99 0.86
C LEU A 43 -1.92 -6.56 1.36
N LEU A 44 -3.15 -6.08 1.49
CA LEU A 44 -3.43 -4.75 2.06
C LEU A 44 -3.07 -4.68 3.55
N LEU A 45 -3.31 -5.75 4.31
CA LEU A 45 -2.87 -5.84 5.71
C LEU A 45 -1.35 -5.83 5.84
N LEU A 46 -0.63 -6.48 4.91
CA LEU A 46 0.82 -6.42 4.84
C LEU A 46 1.30 -4.98 4.57
N VAL A 47 0.66 -4.27 3.65
CA VAL A 47 0.94 -2.84 3.40
C VAL A 47 0.71 -2.02 4.67
N THR A 48 -0.40 -2.22 5.36
CA THR A 48 -0.68 -1.54 6.64
C THR A 48 0.43 -1.80 7.65
N ALA A 49 0.87 -3.05 7.80
CA ALA A 49 1.95 -3.40 8.72
C ALA A 49 3.28 -2.73 8.34
N MET A 50 3.62 -2.68 7.04
CA MET A 50 4.82 -2.00 6.54
C MET A 50 4.78 -0.49 6.77
N MET A 51 3.62 0.14 6.57
CA MET A 51 3.44 1.59 6.75
C MET A 51 3.46 2.01 8.24
N PHE A 52 2.94 1.16 9.15
CA PHE A 52 2.97 1.43 10.59
C PHE A 52 4.29 1.07 11.25
N ARG A 53 5.03 0.10 10.70
CA ARG A 53 6.28 -0.39 11.30
C ARG A 53 7.41 -0.48 10.26
N PRO A 54 7.79 0.65 9.64
CA PRO A 54 8.78 0.68 8.57
C PRO A 54 10.15 0.20 9.06
N ASP A 55 10.55 0.51 10.29
CA ASP A 55 11.86 0.13 10.84
C ASP A 55 12.03 -1.39 10.87
N PHE A 56 10.99 -2.15 11.21
CA PHE A 56 11.05 -3.63 11.22
C PHE A 56 11.35 -4.20 9.82
N PHE A 57 10.72 -3.64 8.78
CA PHE A 57 10.94 -4.09 7.41
C PHE A 57 12.23 -3.50 6.81
N GLY A 58 12.64 -2.33 7.24
CA GLY A 58 13.93 -1.72 6.91
C GLY A 58 15.09 -2.58 7.43
N ASP A 59 15.04 -2.97 8.72
CA ASP A 59 16.02 -3.85 9.35
C ASP A 59 16.07 -5.22 8.67
N LEU A 60 14.90 -5.78 8.33
CA LEU A 60 14.81 -7.06 7.61
C LEU A 60 15.48 -7.01 6.22
N LEU A 61 15.44 -5.85 5.57
CA LEU A 61 16.01 -5.63 4.23
C LEU A 61 17.44 -5.05 4.27
N GLY A 62 17.98 -4.74 5.45
CA GLY A 62 19.29 -4.09 5.61
C GLY A 62 19.32 -2.64 5.13
N ILE A 63 18.20 -1.93 5.22
CA ILE A 63 18.06 -0.54 4.78
C ILE A 63 18.22 0.39 5.99
N GLU A 64 19.39 1.03 6.10
CA GLU A 64 19.68 1.98 7.21
C GLU A 64 18.96 3.33 7.07
N ASN A 65 18.37 3.63 5.90
CA ASN A 65 17.75 4.93 5.63
C ASN A 65 16.24 4.92 5.91
N HIS A 66 15.82 5.67 6.94
CA HIS A 66 14.42 5.82 7.37
C HIS A 66 13.45 6.27 6.26
N TYR A 67 13.92 7.05 5.28
CA TYR A 67 13.09 7.46 4.13
C TYR A 67 12.82 6.29 3.16
N VAL A 68 13.81 5.42 3.00
CA VAL A 68 13.78 4.30 2.04
C VAL A 68 12.99 3.12 2.62
N ALA A 69 12.92 2.99 3.95
CA ALA A 69 12.14 1.95 4.63
C ALA A 69 10.64 1.94 4.26
N TYR A 70 10.08 3.07 3.80
CA TYR A 70 8.68 3.17 3.35
C TYR A 70 8.46 2.74 1.89
N ILE A 71 9.51 2.72 1.06
CA ILE A 71 9.41 2.41 -0.36
C ILE A 71 8.83 1.00 -0.62
N PRO A 72 9.23 -0.06 0.11
CA PRO A 72 8.65 -1.38 -0.07
C PRO A 72 7.13 -1.40 0.11
N GLY A 73 6.60 -0.73 1.14
CA GLY A 73 5.16 -0.67 1.37
C GLY A 73 4.40 0.05 0.25
N LEU A 74 4.97 1.14 -0.29
CA LEU A 74 4.41 1.84 -1.44
C LEU A 74 4.46 1.02 -2.73
N ILE A 75 5.55 0.27 -2.94
CA ILE A 75 5.68 -0.65 -4.08
C ILE A 75 4.57 -1.71 -4.00
N VAL A 76 4.38 -2.35 -2.85
CA VAL A 76 3.34 -3.37 -2.67
C VAL A 76 1.95 -2.76 -2.88
N LEU A 77 1.67 -1.58 -2.29
CA LEU A 77 0.41 -0.88 -2.50
C LEU A 77 0.16 -0.55 -3.98
N GLY A 78 1.18 -0.05 -4.69
CA GLY A 78 1.13 0.24 -6.11
C GLY A 78 0.89 -1.01 -6.96
N LEU A 79 1.54 -2.13 -6.62
CA LEU A 79 1.32 -3.42 -7.27
C LEU A 79 -0.11 -3.93 -7.04
N VAL A 80 -0.65 -3.80 -5.83
CA VAL A 80 -2.04 -4.18 -5.51
C VAL A 80 -3.01 -3.35 -6.36
N ILE A 81 -2.86 -2.02 -6.37
CA ILE A 81 -3.72 -1.11 -7.15
C ILE A 81 -3.60 -1.41 -8.65
N PHE A 82 -2.37 -1.59 -9.16
CA PHE A 82 -2.13 -1.96 -10.55
C PHE A 82 -2.81 -3.28 -10.90
N TRP A 83 -2.71 -4.27 -10.02
CA TRP A 83 -3.31 -5.59 -10.21
C TRP A 83 -4.85 -5.54 -10.11
N GLN A 84 -5.40 -4.68 -9.25
CA GLN A 84 -6.84 -4.40 -9.21
C GLN A 84 -7.32 -3.74 -10.51
N LYS A 85 -6.61 -2.72 -11.01
CA LYS A 85 -6.93 -2.01 -12.26
C LYS A 85 -6.82 -2.90 -13.50
N TRP A 86 -5.78 -3.74 -13.57
CA TRP A 86 -5.59 -4.66 -14.70
C TRP A 86 -6.73 -5.68 -14.80
N ARG A 87 -7.21 -6.20 -13.67
CA ARG A 87 -8.34 -7.14 -13.64
C ARG A 87 -9.63 -6.49 -14.17
N GLN A 88 -9.87 -5.22 -13.85
CA GLN A 88 -11.03 -4.50 -14.37
C GLN A 88 -11.03 -4.35 -15.88
N ARG A 89 -9.87 -4.01 -16.46
CA ARG A 89 -9.72 -3.88 -17.91
C ARG A 89 -10.09 -5.17 -18.63
N ARG A 90 -9.78 -6.33 -18.04
CA ARG A 90 -10.16 -7.63 -18.59
C ARG A 90 -11.67 -7.88 -18.53
N ALA A 91 -12.34 -7.43 -17.47
CA ALA A 91 -13.80 -7.59 -17.34
C ALA A 91 -14.57 -6.73 -18.36
N GLN A 92 -14.17 -5.47 -18.55
CA GLN A 92 -14.83 -4.57 -19.52
C GLN A 92 -14.66 -5.03 -20.99
N GLN A 93 -13.49 -5.57 -21.34
CA GLN A 93 -13.20 -6.04 -22.71
C GLN A 93 -14.12 -7.19 -23.15
N VAL A 94 -14.50 -8.07 -22.23
CA VAL A 94 -15.40 -9.20 -22.52
C VAL A 94 -16.81 -8.71 -22.87
N GLU A 95 -17.30 -7.68 -22.19
CA GLU A 95 -18.62 -7.10 -22.47
C GLU A 95 -18.68 -6.36 -23.81
N THR A 96 -17.58 -5.72 -24.22
CA THR A 96 -17.55 -4.97 -25.50
C THR A 96 -17.26 -5.87 -26.71
N GLY A 97 -16.50 -6.95 -26.53
CA GLY A 97 -16.17 -7.90 -27.61
C GLY A 97 -17.27 -8.93 -27.91
N GLY A 98 -18.20 -9.16 -26.97
CA GLY A 98 -19.38 -10.03 -27.19
C GLY A 98 -20.59 -9.33 -27.79
N ALA A 99 -20.52 -8.01 -28.00
CA ALA A 99 -21.59 -7.20 -28.59
C ALA A 99 -21.38 -6.90 -30.09
N GLN A 100 -20.42 -7.56 -30.74
CA GLN A 100 -20.16 -7.53 -32.18
C GLN A 100 -20.47 -8.90 -32.78
#